data_AF-A0A764APT1-F1
#
_entry.id   AF-A0A764APT1-F1
#
_cell.length_a   1.000
_cell.length_b   1.000
_cell.length_c   1.000
_cell.angle_alpha   90.00
_cell.angle_beta   90.00
_cell.angle_gamma   90.00
#
_symmetry.space_group_name_H-M   'P 1'
#
loop_
_entity.id
_entity.type
_entity.pdbx_description
1 polymer ?
#
loop_
_entity_poly.entity_id
_entity_poly.type
_entity_poly.pdbx_seq_one_letter_code
_entity_poly.pdbx_strand_id
1 'polypeptide(L)' 'IADGCVTATTFKKDGVFANFVDQARVAKFMEKVRHIRQ' A
#
# COMPACT_ATOMS: atom_id res chain seq x y z
N ILE A 1 4.69 12.02 15.21
CA ILE A 1 4.85 11.21 13.98
C ILE A 1 4.61 9.76 14.40
N ALA A 2 3.61 9.10 13.83
CA ALA A 2 3.30 7.70 14.14
C ALA A 2 3.71 6.83 12.94
N ASP A 3 4.52 5.81 13.18
CA ASP A 3 4.87 4.82 12.17
C ASP A 3 3.78 3.74 12.14
N GLY A 4 2.84 3.91 11.20
CA GLY A 4 1.80 2.94 10.93
C GLY A 4 2.26 1.86 9.95
N CYS A 5 1.75 0.64 10.13
CA CYS A 5 1.96 -0.46 9.19
C CYS A 5 0.64 -0.78 8.46
N VAL A 6 0.72 -0.92 7.13
CA VAL A 6 -0.39 -1.39 6.29
C VAL A 6 -0.13 -2.84 5.93
N THR A 7 -1.02 -3.74 6.34
CA THR A 7 -0.83 -5.20 6.24
C THR A 7 -1.96 -5.90 5.46
N ALA A 8 -1.93 -7.23 5.44
CA ALA A 8 -2.93 -8.12 4.83
C ALA A 8 -3.10 -7.91 3.32
N THR A 9 -4.34 -7.81 2.86
CA THR A 9 -4.67 -7.81 1.43
C THR A 9 -4.71 -6.43 0.79
N THR A 10 -4.29 -5.38 1.51
CA THR A 10 -4.39 -3.98 1.08
C THR A 10 -3.74 -3.71 -0.28
N PHE A 11 -2.65 -4.41 -0.62
CA PHE A 11 -1.99 -4.28 -1.92
C PHE A 11 -2.21 -5.47 -2.85
N LYS A 12 -3.00 -6.47 -2.47
CA LYS A 12 -3.36 -7.57 -3.36
C LYS A 12 -4.32 -7.07 -4.44
N LYS A 13 -4.22 -7.60 -5.66
CA LYS A 13 -5.21 -7.32 -6.71
C LYS A 13 -6.60 -7.67 -6.18
N ASP A 14 -7.52 -6.72 -6.28
CA ASP A 14 -8.91 -6.82 -5.79
C ASP A 14 -9.06 -7.11 -4.28
N GLY A 15 -7.99 -6.97 -3.48
CA GLY A 15 -8.03 -7.28 -2.06
C GLY A 15 -8.15 -8.78 -1.74
N VAL A 16 -7.96 -9.66 -2.72
CA VAL A 16 -8.06 -11.12 -2.56
C VAL A 16 -6.68 -11.68 -2.19
N PHE A 17 -6.61 -12.45 -1.11
CA PHE A 17 -5.35 -12.98 -0.58
C PHE A 17 -4.54 -13.80 -1.60
N ALA A 18 -5.22 -14.67 -2.35
CA ALA A 18 -4.62 -15.58 -3.32
C ALA A 18 -4.05 -14.87 -4.57
N ASN A 19 -4.44 -13.62 -4.82
CA ASN A 19 -3.94 -12.86 -5.96
C ASN A 19 -2.50 -12.38 -5.74
N PHE A 20 -1.86 -11.97 -6.83
CA PHE A 20 -0.60 -11.24 -6.76
C PHE A 20 -0.80 -9.82 -6.23
N VAL A 21 0.30 -9.24 -5.77
CA VAL A 21 0.35 -7.82 -5.39
C VAL A 21 0.14 -6.96 -6.64
N ASP A 22 -0.72 -5.96 -6.53
CA ASP A 22 -0.91 -4.92 -7.52
C ASP A 22 0.08 -3.78 -7.27
N GLN A 23 1.10 -3.68 -8.12
CA GLN A 23 2.17 -2.69 -7.99
C GLN A 23 1.67 -1.25 -8.12
N ALA A 24 0.61 -1.00 -8.90
CA ALA A 24 0.08 0.35 -9.08
C ALA A 24 -0.53 0.88 -7.78
N ARG A 25 -1.20 0.00 -7.01
CA ARG A 25 -1.73 0.34 -5.68
C ARG A 25 -0.62 0.67 -4.69
N VAL A 26 0.48 -0.09 -4.71
CA VAL A 26 1.67 0.19 -3.87
C VAL A 26 2.27 1.54 -4.21
N ALA A 27 2.50 1.82 -5.49
CA ALA A 27 3.11 3.06 -5.96
C ALA A 27 2.29 4.29 -5.54
N LYS A 28 0.98 4.26 -5.77
CA LYS A 28 0.06 5.35 -5.38
C LYS A 28 0.04 5.59 -3.87
N PHE A 29 0.09 4.53 -3.06
CA PHE A 29 0.17 4.67 -1.62
C PHE A 29 1.49 5.30 -1.17
N MET A 30 2.61 4.81 -1.70
CA MET A 30 3.94 5.31 -1.35
C MET A 30 4.18 6.75 -1.81
N GLU A 31 3.53 7.19 -2.89
CA GLU A 31 3.48 8.60 -3.29
C GLU A 31 2.88 9.47 -2.18
N LYS A 32 1.70 9.09 -1.64
CA LYS A 32 1.06 9.82 -0.53
C LYS A 32 1.91 9.81 0.73
N VAL A 33 2.52 8.68 1.09
CA VAL A 33 3.44 8.59 2.23
C VAL A 33 4.62 9.55 2.06
N ARG A 34 5.18 9.65 0.86
CA ARG A 34 6.30 10.55 0.58
C ARG A 34 5.93 12.01 0.79
N HIS A 35 4.75 12.45 0.35
CA HIS A 35 4.28 13.82 0.58
C HIS A 35 4.07 14.18 2.06
N ILE A 36 3.68 13.22 2.89
CA ILE A 36 3.46 13.44 4.32
C ILE A 36 4.77 13.49 5.10
N ARG A 37 5.82 12.81 4.61
CA ARG A 37 7.15 12.75 5.24
C ARG A 37 8.08 13.89 4.82
N GLN A 38 7.70 14.72 3.85
CA GLN A 38 8.41 15.95 3.47
C GLN A 38 8.16 17.06 4.48
#